data_AF-A0A2I0NLQ7-F1
#
_entry.id   AF-A0A2I0NLQ7-F1
#
_cell.length_a   1.000
_cell.length_b   1.000
_cell.length_c   1.000
_cell.angle_alpha   90.00
_cell.angle_beta   90.00
_cell.angle_gamma   90.00
#
_symmetry.space_group_name_H-M   'P 1'
#
loop_
_entity.id
_entity.type
_entity.pdbx_description
1 polymer ?
#
loop_
_entity_poly.entity_id
_entity_poly.type
_entity_poly.pdbx_seq_one_letter_code
_entity_poly.pdbx_strand_id
1 'polypeptide(L)'
;MVILCILALISVAAPAAAETPRPAESPVEAPVDRLEIDDAVKQASPHYVMLVGTDDERENLLGYIDRSPRSAEEKEAMKESLCEIWEKYPVVHETGGAVTRIAFDPAAGENPVLTDEENAVLADISRAMAEAFATTPTGAQATWYDLSIWLVKTDGQGNEAWNRTYPGGDSADVASVLQMDDGGYLIAANTGFRDALLLRTDADGNEVWRKTYGGPDWDTARAVVATDDGNYVVAGSTGWTPEKDTRSAWLFKVAPDGREVWSRTFPGDGLFTTVDLTGDGGFILGGNTGTDDAWLVRADREGFEEWNRFIGGNGSGIVDSVISTPIDGGYLAAVRNPWEAARSGTVPVRVFKTDSTGEVLWTKTLDEMDGGTGAVLLEVPGGGAVGYLVAGGAFRPENDLPGPCLIKVGGAGNVAWIVTPEVPGVFPITSAVAPSPGQYAFTGTVYAGGPHDGWLVLLDHTGNVTSSHSFGGDATDDISALAATADGGYILAGTTRSFGENGWAAPARAPGFGAFAATAACGIALLRRGVRRG
;
A
#
# COMPACT_ATOMS: atom_id res chain seq x y z
N MET A 1 21.52 -57.92 21.55
CA MET A 1 20.99 -57.51 22.88
C MET A 1 22.11 -57.72 23.89
N VAL A 2 22.60 -56.78 24.73
CA VAL A 2 22.26 -55.39 25.12
C VAL A 2 23.56 -54.71 25.65
N ILE A 3 23.47 -53.40 25.93
CA ILE A 3 24.47 -52.31 25.97
C ILE A 3 24.32 -51.47 27.28
N LEU A 4 25.39 -50.75 27.69
CA LEU A 4 25.47 -49.48 28.49
C LEU A 4 25.04 -49.42 29.99
N CYS A 5 25.45 -48.51 30.91
CA CYS A 5 26.42 -47.38 31.04
C CYS A 5 26.41 -46.76 32.49
N ILE A 6 27.16 -45.65 32.72
CA ILE A 6 27.01 -44.52 33.71
C ILE A 6 27.65 -44.65 35.13
N LEU A 7 28.25 -43.66 35.84
CA LEU A 7 28.94 -42.34 35.63
C LEU A 7 29.38 -41.81 37.04
N ALA A 8 30.32 -40.86 37.10
CA ALA A 8 30.98 -40.29 38.30
C ALA A 8 30.35 -38.98 38.85
N LEU A 9 30.87 -38.48 39.99
CA LEU A 9 30.49 -37.25 40.73
C LEU A 9 31.55 -36.13 40.62
N ILE A 10 31.07 -34.88 40.79
CA ILE A 10 31.61 -33.52 40.49
C ILE A 10 32.51 -32.99 41.64
N SER A 11 33.54 -32.13 41.52
CA SER A 11 33.49 -30.65 41.34
C SER A 11 34.85 -29.93 41.58
N VAL A 12 34.99 -28.73 40.99
CA VAL A 12 35.72 -27.49 41.40
C VAL A 12 36.94 -26.99 40.57
N ALA A 13 36.63 -25.95 39.76
CA ALA A 13 37.28 -24.65 39.41
C ALA A 13 38.76 -24.47 38.95
N ALA A 14 38.88 -24.00 37.69
CA ALA A 14 39.69 -22.91 37.02
C ALA A 14 41.14 -22.54 37.47
N PRO A 15 42.03 -21.93 36.62
CA PRO A 15 41.80 -21.24 35.33
C PRO A 15 42.81 -21.50 34.16
N ALA A 16 42.41 -20.96 32.99
CA ALA A 16 43.11 -20.59 31.72
C ALA A 16 44.55 -21.06 31.38
N ALA A 17 44.72 -21.69 30.21
CA ALA A 17 45.56 -21.24 29.08
C ALA A 17 45.61 -22.27 27.92
N ALA A 18 45.83 -21.72 26.71
CA ALA A 18 46.28 -22.34 25.44
C ALA A 18 45.21 -22.94 24.50
N GLU A 19 44.69 -22.08 23.62
CA GLU A 19 44.09 -22.49 22.34
C GLU A 19 45.19 -22.84 21.32
N THR A 20 45.06 -23.98 20.68
CA THR A 20 45.78 -24.35 19.45
C THR A 20 45.02 -23.82 18.21
N PRO A 21 45.73 -23.43 17.13
CA PRO A 21 45.18 -22.58 16.07
C PRO A 21 44.23 -23.34 15.14
N ARG A 22 43.13 -22.70 14.76
CA ARG A 22 42.27 -23.14 13.64
C ARG A 22 42.89 -22.69 12.30
N PRO A 23 42.68 -23.46 11.22
CA PRO A 23 43.24 -23.17 9.90
C PRO A 23 42.65 -21.87 9.32
N ALA A 24 43.46 -21.18 8.52
CA ALA A 24 43.16 -19.90 7.91
C ALA A 24 41.82 -19.90 7.16
N GLU A 25 40.88 -19.08 7.63
CA GLU A 25 39.76 -18.61 6.83
C GLU A 25 40.32 -17.78 5.68
N SER A 26 39.95 -18.13 4.45
CA SER A 26 40.12 -17.26 3.29
C SER A 26 39.42 -15.92 3.57
N PRO A 27 40.03 -14.76 3.25
CA PRO A 27 39.32 -13.50 3.32
C PRO A 27 38.23 -13.53 2.24
N VAL A 28 36.98 -13.72 2.64
CA VAL A 28 35.85 -13.27 1.83
C VAL A 28 35.79 -11.77 2.06
N GLU A 29 36.30 -11.01 1.10
CA GLU A 29 36.06 -9.57 1.00
C GLU A 29 34.55 -9.33 1.08
N ALA A 30 34.13 -8.46 1.99
CA ALA A 30 32.78 -7.96 2.03
C ALA A 30 32.46 -7.28 0.68
N PRO A 31 31.28 -7.48 0.08
CA PRO A 31 30.83 -6.59 -0.98
C PRO A 31 30.51 -5.22 -0.36
N VAL A 32 31.27 -4.22 -0.79
CA VAL A 32 31.01 -2.77 -0.66
C VAL A 32 29.76 -2.49 -1.52
N ASP A 33 28.67 -1.88 -1.06
CA ASP A 33 28.47 -0.42 -0.95
C ASP A 33 27.30 -0.07 0.00
N ARG A 34 27.60 0.59 1.12
CA ARG A 34 26.74 1.61 1.71
C ARG A 34 27.34 2.95 1.32
N LEU A 35 26.58 3.83 0.70
CA LEU A 35 27.00 5.23 0.59
C LEU A 35 26.82 5.91 1.96
N GLU A 36 27.82 5.80 2.84
CA GLU A 36 27.85 6.57 4.08
C GLU A 36 28.33 8.00 3.78
N ILE A 37 27.43 8.98 3.90
CA ILE A 37 27.80 10.41 3.82
C ILE A 37 28.41 10.83 5.17
N ASP A 38 29.70 11.19 5.13
CA ASP A 38 30.52 11.60 6.28
C ASP A 38 29.89 12.77 7.08
N ASP A 39 30.00 12.73 8.41
CA ASP A 39 29.53 13.79 9.31
C ASP A 39 30.28 15.13 9.12
N ALA A 40 31.47 15.12 8.51
CA ALA A 40 32.16 16.34 8.07
C ALA A 40 31.41 17.08 6.94
N VAL A 41 30.70 16.35 6.07
CA VAL A 41 29.89 16.91 4.96
C VAL A 41 28.62 17.59 5.49
N LYS A 42 28.07 17.11 6.61
CA LYS A 42 26.91 17.72 7.28
C LYS A 42 27.22 19.06 7.97
N GLN A 43 28.49 19.39 8.18
CA GLN A 43 28.90 20.54 8.99
C GLN A 43 29.51 21.73 8.21
N ALA A 44 29.79 21.59 6.90
CA ALA A 44 30.42 22.64 6.09
C ALA A 44 29.44 23.34 5.12
N SER A 45 28.92 24.51 5.51
CA SER A 45 28.25 25.52 4.64
C SER A 45 26.90 25.16 3.95
N PRO A 46 26.05 26.16 3.61
CA PRO A 46 24.59 26.01 3.68
C PRO A 46 23.83 25.71 2.38
N HIS A 47 24.47 25.37 1.26
CA HIS A 47 23.76 25.14 -0.02
C HIS A 47 24.37 23.99 -0.81
N TYR A 48 23.58 22.93 -1.04
CA TYR A 48 23.92 21.85 -1.97
C TYR A 48 22.68 21.46 -2.79
N VAL A 49 22.92 21.11 -4.05
CA VAL A 49 22.00 20.41 -4.95
C VAL A 49 22.74 19.16 -5.41
N MET A 50 22.16 17.99 -5.15
CA MET A 50 22.67 16.70 -5.63
C MET A 50 22.14 16.48 -7.05
N LEU A 51 22.85 15.73 -7.89
CA LEU A 51 22.29 15.11 -9.09
C LEU A 51 22.35 13.60 -8.83
N VAL A 52 21.19 12.95 -8.82
CA VAL A 52 21.07 11.49 -8.73
C VAL A 52 20.20 11.06 -9.89
N GLY A 53 20.75 10.24 -10.78
CA GLY A 53 19.94 9.66 -11.84
C GLY A 53 20.73 8.74 -12.75
N THR A 54 19.97 8.01 -13.56
CA THR A 54 20.38 7.03 -14.56
C THR A 54 20.52 7.66 -15.93
N ASP A 55 21.29 7.04 -16.83
CA ASP A 55 21.39 7.50 -18.22
C ASP A 55 20.01 7.47 -18.92
N ASP A 56 19.10 6.58 -18.53
CA ASP A 56 17.70 6.57 -19.01
C ASP A 56 16.91 7.82 -18.54
N GLU A 57 17.14 8.29 -17.31
CA GLU A 57 16.55 9.53 -16.80
C GLU A 57 17.13 10.77 -17.48
N ARG A 58 18.41 10.75 -17.86
CA ARG A 58 19.00 11.78 -18.73
C ARG A 58 18.31 11.81 -20.10
N GLU A 59 18.11 10.66 -20.74
CA GLU A 59 17.43 10.59 -22.03
C GLU A 59 15.98 11.12 -21.94
N ASN A 60 15.29 10.83 -20.84
CA ASN A 60 13.97 11.39 -20.56
C ASN A 60 13.99 12.92 -20.45
N LEU A 61 15.00 13.49 -19.77
CA LEU A 61 15.20 14.94 -19.66
C LEU A 61 15.47 15.60 -21.01
N LEU A 62 16.33 14.99 -21.85
CA LEU A 62 16.60 15.46 -23.21
C LEU A 62 15.31 15.49 -24.05
N GLY A 63 14.48 14.44 -23.93
CA GLY A 63 13.17 14.37 -24.57
C GLY A 63 12.18 15.43 -24.10
N TYR A 64 12.29 15.94 -22.87
CA TYR A 64 11.47 17.08 -22.42
C TYR A 64 11.96 18.42 -22.97
N ILE A 65 13.28 18.64 -23.05
CA ILE A 65 13.86 19.84 -23.66
C ILE A 65 13.41 19.96 -25.12
N ASP A 66 13.40 18.84 -25.85
CA ASP A 66 12.93 18.76 -27.23
C ASP A 66 11.48 19.22 -27.41
N ARG A 67 10.64 18.90 -26.42
CA ARG A 67 9.21 19.23 -26.43
C ARG A 67 8.89 20.63 -25.90
N SER A 68 9.88 21.36 -25.38
CA SER A 68 9.68 22.73 -24.89
C SER A 68 9.33 23.71 -26.02
N PRO A 69 8.62 24.82 -25.74
CA PRO A 69 8.26 25.81 -26.76
C PRO A 69 9.40 26.78 -27.13
N ARG A 70 10.63 26.49 -26.70
CA ARG A 70 11.82 27.33 -26.92
C ARG A 70 12.35 27.26 -28.35
N SER A 71 13.21 28.21 -28.71
CA SER A 71 13.89 28.19 -30.01
C SER A 71 14.80 26.96 -30.14
N ALA A 72 15.07 26.53 -31.37
CA ALA A 72 15.98 25.42 -31.62
C ALA A 72 17.39 25.68 -31.06
N GLU A 73 17.85 26.93 -31.10
CA GLU A 73 19.14 27.36 -30.56
C GLU A 73 19.17 27.22 -29.03
N GLU A 74 18.11 27.61 -28.32
CA GLU A 74 18.00 27.43 -26.87
C GLU A 74 17.91 25.96 -26.46
N LYS A 75 17.19 25.13 -27.23
CA LYS A 75 17.07 23.69 -26.95
C LYS A 75 18.41 22.99 -27.07
N GLU A 76 19.16 23.24 -28.14
CA GLU A 76 20.46 22.61 -28.35
C GLU A 76 21.47 23.08 -27.28
N ALA A 77 21.48 24.37 -26.93
CA ALA A 77 22.33 24.86 -25.84
C ALA A 77 22.01 24.20 -24.49
N MET A 78 20.73 23.96 -24.20
CA MET A 78 20.30 23.30 -22.97
C MET A 78 20.63 21.81 -22.93
N LYS A 79 20.50 21.11 -24.06
CA LYS A 79 20.92 19.70 -24.17
C LYS A 79 22.42 19.54 -24.05
N GLU A 80 23.19 20.41 -24.71
CA GLU A 80 24.65 20.45 -24.62
C GLU A 80 25.08 20.67 -23.17
N SER A 81 24.51 21.69 -22.51
CA SER A 81 24.81 21.97 -21.10
C SER A 81 24.39 20.82 -20.17
N LEU A 82 23.25 20.16 -20.42
CA LEU A 82 22.83 19.00 -19.62
C LEU A 82 23.79 17.83 -19.78
N CYS A 83 24.21 17.51 -21.00
CA CYS A 83 25.17 16.44 -21.27
C CYS A 83 26.55 16.76 -20.69
N GLU A 84 27.03 18.01 -20.81
CA GLU A 84 28.29 18.45 -20.21
C GLU A 84 28.27 18.32 -18.68
N ILE A 85 27.19 18.78 -18.02
CA ILE A 85 26.99 18.60 -16.58
C ILE A 85 26.95 17.10 -16.23
N TRP A 86 26.24 16.30 -17.03
CA TRP A 86 26.09 14.86 -16.79
C TRP A 86 27.41 14.09 -16.92
N GLU A 87 28.26 14.46 -17.88
CA GLU A 87 29.58 13.86 -18.12
C GLU A 87 30.68 14.38 -17.21
N LYS A 88 30.53 15.59 -16.67
CA LYS A 88 31.49 16.22 -15.75
C LYS A 88 31.60 15.49 -14.41
N TYR A 89 30.54 14.84 -13.94
CA TYR A 89 30.52 14.15 -12.65
C TYR A 89 30.75 12.63 -12.78
N PRO A 90 31.59 12.02 -11.92
CA PRO A 90 31.95 10.61 -12.03
C PRO A 90 30.78 9.67 -11.69
N VAL A 91 30.82 8.47 -12.27
CA VAL A 91 29.97 7.35 -11.85
C VAL A 91 30.51 6.79 -10.53
N VAL A 92 29.66 6.65 -9.51
CA VAL A 92 30.10 6.19 -8.17
C VAL A 92 29.45 4.87 -7.78
N HIS A 93 28.41 4.44 -8.50
CA HIS A 93 27.78 3.16 -8.27
C HIS A 93 27.14 2.63 -9.57
N GLU A 94 27.42 1.38 -9.93
CA GLU A 94 26.87 0.69 -11.11
C GLU A 94 26.33 -0.68 -10.67
N THR A 95 25.02 -0.89 -10.80
CA THR A 95 24.36 -2.14 -10.41
C THR A 95 23.42 -2.60 -11.51
N GLY A 96 23.68 -3.79 -12.07
CA GLY A 96 22.75 -4.44 -13.00
C GLY A 96 22.45 -3.69 -14.31
N GLY A 97 23.32 -2.78 -14.75
CA GLY A 97 23.09 -1.94 -15.94
C GLY A 97 22.43 -0.59 -15.66
N ALA A 98 22.11 -0.28 -14.40
CA ALA A 98 21.75 1.07 -13.97
C ALA A 98 23.01 1.81 -13.46
N VAL A 99 23.34 2.92 -14.11
CA VAL A 99 24.49 3.77 -13.77
C VAL A 99 23.98 4.91 -12.87
N THR A 100 24.37 4.94 -11.60
CA THR A 100 24.08 6.10 -10.73
C THR A 100 25.30 7.02 -10.71
N ARG A 101 25.16 8.22 -11.28
CA ARG A 101 26.19 9.26 -11.19
C ARG A 101 25.99 10.02 -9.88
N ILE A 102 27.01 10.00 -9.03
CA ILE A 102 27.02 10.73 -7.76
C ILE A 102 28.28 11.60 -7.79
N ALA A 103 28.25 12.82 -7.28
CA ALA A 103 29.48 13.59 -7.15
C ALA A 103 30.14 13.26 -5.81
N PHE A 104 31.08 12.30 -5.78
CA PHE A 104 32.05 12.15 -4.69
C PHE A 104 33.45 11.90 -5.25
N ASP A 105 34.40 12.81 -4.98
CA ASP A 105 35.84 12.55 -5.13
C ASP A 105 36.52 12.72 -3.76
N PRO A 106 36.82 11.62 -3.04
CA PRO A 106 37.46 11.67 -1.73
C PRO A 106 38.93 12.13 -1.76
N ALA A 107 39.56 12.22 -2.94
CA ALA A 107 41.00 12.46 -3.05
C ALA A 107 41.37 13.95 -3.20
N ALA A 108 40.39 14.84 -3.41
CA ALA A 108 40.64 16.22 -3.85
C ALA A 108 40.24 17.33 -2.85
N GLY A 109 40.09 17.05 -1.55
CA GLY A 109 40.14 18.07 -0.47
C GLY A 109 39.08 19.18 -0.43
N GLU A 110 38.28 19.40 -1.47
CA GLU A 110 37.10 20.27 -1.50
C GLU A 110 35.99 19.57 -2.32
N ASN A 111 34.80 19.43 -1.74
CA ASN A 111 33.64 18.83 -2.41
C ASN A 111 33.33 19.63 -3.69
N PRO A 112 33.16 18.99 -4.87
CA PRO A 112 32.70 19.70 -6.06
C PRO A 112 31.26 20.18 -5.82
N VAL A 113 31.10 21.49 -5.74
CA VAL A 113 29.81 22.18 -5.66
C VAL A 113 29.42 22.55 -7.09
N LEU A 114 28.17 22.27 -7.51
CA LEU A 114 27.62 22.84 -8.75
C LEU A 114 27.86 24.35 -8.73
N THR A 115 28.45 24.89 -9.80
CA THR A 115 28.65 26.34 -9.87
C THR A 115 27.29 27.05 -9.88
N ASP A 116 27.25 28.33 -9.50
CA ASP A 116 26.02 29.12 -9.60
C ASP A 116 25.47 29.14 -11.04
N GLU A 117 26.36 29.03 -12.03
CA GLU A 117 26.02 28.91 -13.45
C GLU A 117 25.37 27.56 -13.77
N GLU A 118 25.91 26.45 -13.28
CA GLU A 118 25.32 25.11 -13.46
C GLU A 118 23.95 24.99 -12.76
N ASN A 119 23.81 25.57 -11.57
CA ASN A 119 22.53 25.65 -10.88
C ASN A 119 21.49 26.47 -11.67
N ALA A 120 21.91 27.57 -12.30
CA ALA A 120 21.03 28.37 -13.14
C ALA A 120 20.59 27.60 -14.40
N VAL A 121 21.51 26.86 -15.03
CA VAL A 121 21.21 25.98 -16.18
C VAL A 121 20.17 24.92 -15.82
N LEU A 122 20.35 24.22 -14.69
CA LEU A 122 19.40 23.19 -14.23
C LEU A 122 18.02 23.78 -13.88
N ALA A 123 17.99 24.97 -13.29
CA ALA A 123 16.74 25.68 -13.02
C ALA A 123 16.01 26.12 -14.31
N ASP A 124 16.76 26.47 -15.35
CA ASP A 124 16.20 26.82 -16.66
C ASP A 124 15.70 25.58 -17.42
N ILE A 125 16.37 24.43 -17.27
CA ILE A 125 15.89 23.12 -17.77
C ILE A 125 14.56 22.75 -17.10
N SER A 126 14.50 22.86 -15.77
CA SER A 126 13.25 22.63 -15.03
C SER A 126 12.11 23.54 -15.51
N ARG A 127 12.42 24.81 -15.84
CA ARG A 127 11.45 25.74 -16.41
C ARG A 127 11.00 25.35 -17.82
N ALA A 128 11.93 24.94 -18.68
CA ALA A 128 11.60 24.48 -20.04
C ALA A 128 10.75 23.21 -20.03
N MET A 129 10.96 22.31 -19.08
CA MET A 129 10.10 21.13 -18.86
C MET A 129 8.67 21.59 -18.54
N ALA A 130 8.51 22.47 -17.55
CA ALA A 130 7.20 23.01 -17.19
C ALA A 130 6.49 23.70 -18.37
N GLU A 131 7.24 24.39 -19.23
CA GLU A 131 6.75 25.04 -20.46
C GLU A 131 6.35 24.03 -21.56
N ALA A 132 7.10 22.93 -21.74
CA ALA A 132 6.77 21.83 -22.65
C ALA A 132 5.45 21.16 -22.26
N PHE A 133 5.29 20.90 -20.97
CA PHE A 133 4.06 20.37 -20.42
C PHE A 133 2.91 21.35 -20.66
N ALA A 134 3.09 22.65 -20.41
CA ALA A 134 2.07 23.67 -20.61
C ALA A 134 1.56 23.79 -22.06
N THR A 135 2.39 23.48 -23.06
CA THR A 135 2.12 23.76 -24.49
C THR A 135 1.65 22.56 -25.31
N THR A 136 1.59 21.35 -24.74
CA THR A 136 1.11 20.15 -25.45
C THR A 136 -0.41 20.21 -25.63
N PRO A 137 -0.94 20.31 -26.87
CA PRO A 137 -2.38 20.28 -27.13
C PRO A 137 -2.94 18.89 -26.82
N THR A 138 -4.00 18.85 -26.02
CA THR A 138 -4.75 17.67 -25.63
C THR A 138 -5.37 16.99 -26.84
N GLY A 139 -4.66 16.02 -27.40
CA GLY A 139 -5.16 15.02 -28.34
C GLY A 139 -4.87 13.64 -27.79
N ALA A 140 -5.87 13.04 -27.15
CA ALA A 140 -6.02 11.62 -26.89
C ALA A 140 -4.74 10.80 -26.68
N GLN A 141 -4.00 11.04 -25.59
CA GLN A 141 -3.30 9.99 -24.87
C GLN A 141 -3.35 10.32 -23.38
N ALA A 142 -4.31 9.72 -22.66
CA ALA A 142 -4.15 9.49 -21.24
C ALA A 142 -2.87 8.65 -21.09
N THR A 143 -1.83 9.22 -20.49
CA THR A 143 -0.73 8.39 -20.03
C THR A 143 -1.28 7.47 -18.94
N TRP A 144 -0.75 6.26 -18.81
CA TRP A 144 -1.31 5.15 -18.03
C TRP A 144 -1.37 5.38 -16.50
N TYR A 145 -1.19 6.62 -16.04
CA TYR A 145 -0.67 6.98 -14.73
C TYR A 145 -1.44 8.10 -13.99
N ASP A 146 -2.41 8.79 -14.60
CA ASP A 146 -3.19 9.80 -13.87
C ASP A 146 -4.43 9.21 -13.18
N LEU A 147 -4.28 8.67 -11.96
CA LEU A 147 -5.39 8.30 -11.07
C LEU A 147 -5.46 9.29 -9.90
N SER A 148 -6.63 9.90 -9.69
CA SER A 148 -6.89 10.70 -8.49
C SER A 148 -7.48 9.81 -7.39
N ILE A 149 -7.06 10.01 -6.14
CA ILE A 149 -7.77 9.43 -4.99
C ILE A 149 -9.16 10.06 -4.95
N TRP A 150 -10.18 9.25 -4.73
CA TRP A 150 -11.57 9.66 -4.80
C TRP A 150 -12.31 9.23 -3.55
N LEU A 151 -13.08 10.15 -2.98
CA LEU A 151 -13.96 9.91 -1.85
C LEU A 151 -15.38 10.27 -2.23
N VAL A 152 -16.32 9.39 -1.89
CA VAL A 152 -17.77 9.62 -2.06
C VAL A 152 -18.45 9.42 -0.72
N LYS A 153 -19.06 10.47 -0.19
CA LYS A 153 -19.94 10.40 0.98
C LYS A 153 -21.37 10.24 0.52
N THR A 154 -22.08 9.32 1.16
CA THR A 154 -23.50 9.09 0.94
C THR A 154 -24.30 9.24 2.22
N ASP A 155 -25.62 9.36 2.06
CA ASP A 155 -26.59 9.12 3.14
C ASP A 155 -26.79 7.61 3.40
N GLY A 156 -27.60 7.27 4.40
CA GLY A 156 -27.90 5.86 4.74
C GLY A 156 -28.75 5.10 3.72
N GLN A 157 -29.22 5.76 2.66
CA GLN A 157 -29.90 5.13 1.52
C GLN A 157 -28.97 4.95 0.31
N GLY A 158 -27.73 5.46 0.41
CA GLY A 158 -26.72 5.41 -0.62
C GLY A 158 -26.75 6.59 -1.59
N ASN A 159 -27.59 7.62 -1.36
CA ASN A 159 -27.59 8.81 -2.21
C ASN A 159 -26.33 9.63 -1.96
N GLU A 160 -25.70 10.14 -3.02
CA GLU A 160 -24.52 11.00 -2.90
C GLU A 160 -24.86 12.28 -2.11
N ALA A 161 -24.10 12.53 -1.04
CA ALA A 161 -24.08 13.79 -0.32
C ALA A 161 -23.01 14.72 -0.89
N TRP A 162 -21.81 14.19 -1.10
CA TRP A 162 -20.72 14.88 -1.79
C TRP A 162 -19.68 13.86 -2.28
N ASN A 163 -18.91 14.25 -3.29
CA ASN A 163 -17.66 13.58 -3.64
C ASN A 163 -16.48 14.56 -3.73
N ARG A 164 -15.27 14.04 -3.55
CA ARG A 164 -14.01 14.81 -3.54
C ARG A 164 -12.91 14.02 -4.21
N THR A 165 -12.06 14.72 -4.93
CA THR A 165 -10.88 14.15 -5.58
C THR A 165 -9.62 14.78 -5.01
N TYR A 166 -8.58 13.97 -4.88
CA TYR A 166 -7.30 14.36 -4.33
C TYR A 166 -6.21 13.86 -5.26
N PRO A 167 -5.13 14.65 -5.49
CA PRO A 167 -4.02 14.19 -6.31
C PRO A 167 -3.45 12.87 -5.80
N GLY A 168 -3.42 11.85 -6.66
CA GLY A 168 -2.86 10.54 -6.35
C GLY A 168 -1.40 10.35 -6.76
N GLY A 169 -0.89 11.24 -7.62
CA GLY A 169 0.38 11.05 -8.32
C GLY A 169 0.25 10.04 -9.46
N ASP A 170 1.39 9.55 -9.97
CA ASP A 170 1.49 8.74 -11.19
C ASP A 170 0.87 7.33 -11.11
N SER A 171 0.23 6.94 -10.00
CA SER A 171 -0.61 5.73 -9.88
C SER A 171 -1.07 5.58 -8.43
N ALA A 172 -2.17 6.26 -8.05
CA ALA A 172 -2.77 6.00 -6.75
C ALA A 172 -3.44 4.62 -6.71
N ASP A 173 -3.34 3.95 -5.56
CA ASP A 173 -4.16 2.80 -5.20
C ASP A 173 -4.67 2.99 -3.77
N VAL A 174 -6.00 3.03 -3.59
CA VAL A 174 -6.62 3.17 -2.27
C VAL A 174 -6.84 1.79 -1.68
N ALA A 175 -6.32 1.57 -0.48
CA ALA A 175 -6.43 0.29 0.18
C ALA A 175 -7.54 0.26 1.24
N SER A 176 -7.71 1.35 2.00
CA SER A 176 -8.64 1.36 3.12
C SER A 176 -9.09 2.79 3.49
N VAL A 177 -10.28 2.89 4.08
CA VAL A 177 -10.84 4.13 4.64
C VAL A 177 -11.52 3.84 5.96
N LEU A 178 -11.42 4.77 6.91
CA LEU A 178 -12.23 4.76 8.13
C LEU A 178 -12.69 6.18 8.48
N GLN A 179 -13.77 6.27 9.26
CA GLN A 179 -14.16 7.52 9.89
C GLN A 179 -13.49 7.66 11.27
N MET A 180 -12.96 8.85 11.53
CA MET A 180 -12.34 9.24 12.80
C MET A 180 -13.40 9.76 13.79
N ASP A 181 -13.07 9.80 15.08
CA ASP A 181 -13.99 10.25 16.14
C ASP A 181 -14.47 11.71 15.98
N ASP A 182 -13.69 12.54 15.30
CA ASP A 182 -14.05 13.93 15.00
C ASP A 182 -14.95 14.08 13.76
N GLY A 183 -15.34 12.96 13.14
CA GLY A 183 -16.17 12.89 11.94
C GLY A 183 -15.39 12.97 10.64
N GLY A 184 -14.09 13.30 10.67
CA GLY A 184 -13.20 13.29 9.51
C GLY A 184 -12.85 11.88 9.04
N TYR A 185 -12.07 11.77 7.98
CA TYR A 185 -11.74 10.49 7.37
C TYR A 185 -10.23 10.29 7.28
N LEU A 186 -9.79 9.06 7.54
CA LEU A 186 -8.42 8.63 7.31
C LEU A 186 -8.42 7.60 6.16
N ILE A 187 -7.64 7.88 5.13
CA ILE A 187 -7.51 7.07 3.94
C ILE A 187 -6.08 6.53 3.89
N ALA A 188 -5.96 5.21 3.76
CA ALA A 188 -4.72 4.54 3.46
C ALA A 188 -4.66 4.23 1.96
N ALA A 189 -3.63 4.72 1.31
CA ALA A 189 -3.41 4.59 -0.13
C ALA A 189 -1.92 4.36 -0.41
N ASN A 190 -1.59 4.18 -1.69
CA ASN A 190 -0.25 4.03 -2.21
C ASN A 190 -0.05 5.02 -3.34
N THR A 191 1.14 5.62 -3.45
CA THR A 191 1.49 6.51 -4.56
C THR A 191 2.06 5.71 -5.74
N GLY A 192 2.21 6.36 -6.91
CA GLY A 192 2.69 5.70 -8.13
C GLY A 192 4.12 5.14 -8.08
N PHE A 193 4.91 5.55 -7.08
CA PHE A 193 6.25 5.00 -6.79
C PHE A 193 6.26 4.07 -5.58
N ARG A 194 5.06 3.67 -5.10
CA ARG A 194 4.82 2.76 -3.99
C ARG A 194 5.48 3.25 -2.70
N ASP A 195 5.10 4.43 -2.25
CA ASP A 195 5.18 4.76 -0.83
C ASP A 195 3.80 4.58 -0.21
N ALA A 196 3.76 4.14 1.05
CA ALA A 196 2.53 4.15 1.83
C ALA A 196 2.08 5.59 2.10
N LEU A 197 0.88 5.95 1.67
CA LEU A 197 0.29 7.28 1.86
C LEU A 197 -0.86 7.21 2.85
N LEU A 198 -0.84 8.08 3.85
CA LEU A 198 -2.04 8.41 4.61
C LEU A 198 -2.52 9.81 4.25
N LEU A 199 -3.80 9.92 3.95
CA LEU A 199 -4.51 11.17 3.71
C LEU A 199 -5.58 11.33 4.80
N ARG A 200 -5.58 12.46 5.49
CA ARG A 200 -6.63 12.84 6.44
C ARG A 200 -7.46 13.97 5.84
N THR A 201 -8.77 13.85 6.01
CA THR A 201 -9.73 14.88 5.67
C THR A 201 -10.57 15.28 6.88
N ASP A 202 -11.22 16.43 6.81
CA ASP A 202 -12.30 16.78 7.73
C ASP A 202 -13.61 16.10 7.32
N ALA A 203 -14.68 16.33 8.10
CA ALA A 203 -15.99 15.72 7.86
C ALA A 203 -16.65 16.16 6.53
N ASP A 204 -16.21 17.29 5.96
CA ASP A 204 -16.70 17.85 4.69
C ASP A 204 -15.85 17.38 3.49
N GLY A 205 -14.84 16.54 3.74
CA GLY A 205 -13.90 16.04 2.75
C GLY A 205 -12.87 17.08 2.31
N ASN A 206 -12.56 18.09 3.12
CA ASN A 206 -11.41 18.95 2.86
C ASN A 206 -10.15 18.28 3.40
N GLU A 207 -9.07 18.29 2.61
CA GLU A 207 -7.79 17.76 3.06
C GLU A 207 -7.26 18.53 4.27
N VAL A 208 -6.94 17.81 5.34
CA VAL A 208 -6.30 18.35 6.54
C VAL A 208 -4.80 18.16 6.46
N TRP A 209 -4.36 16.95 6.11
CA TRP A 209 -2.95 16.65 5.84
C TRP A 209 -2.82 15.37 5.01
N ARG A 210 -1.68 15.23 4.34
CA ARG A 210 -1.23 13.98 3.73
C ARG A 210 0.24 13.73 4.05
N LYS A 211 0.61 12.46 4.23
CA LYS A 211 1.99 12.07 4.54
C LYS A 211 2.32 10.71 3.95
N THR A 212 3.53 10.60 3.41
CA THR A 212 4.12 9.31 3.03
C THR A 212 4.89 8.72 4.19
N TYR A 213 4.89 7.40 4.27
CA TYR A 213 5.58 6.61 5.28
C TYR A 213 6.36 5.50 4.57
N GLY A 214 7.56 5.23 5.05
CA GLY A 214 8.46 4.33 4.36
C GLY A 214 9.90 4.84 4.29
N GLY A 215 10.69 4.14 3.49
CA GLY A 215 12.08 4.46 3.17
C GLY A 215 12.25 4.82 1.69
N PRO A 216 13.45 4.64 1.12
CA PRO A 216 13.69 4.83 -0.31
C PRO A 216 13.21 3.64 -1.17
N ASP A 217 12.73 2.57 -0.55
CA ASP A 217 12.28 1.35 -1.21
C ASP A 217 10.75 1.41 -1.40
N TRP A 218 10.17 0.41 -2.07
CA TRP A 218 8.72 0.33 -2.22
C TRP A 218 8.04 -0.16 -0.92
N ASP A 219 7.16 0.68 -0.43
CA ASP A 219 6.36 0.55 0.78
C ASP A 219 4.86 0.64 0.43
N THR A 220 4.05 -0.20 1.08
CA THR A 220 2.61 -0.20 0.83
C THR A 220 1.81 -0.19 2.11
N ALA A 221 0.70 0.54 2.09
CA ALA A 221 -0.39 0.42 3.04
C ALA A 221 -1.50 -0.45 2.45
N ARG A 222 -2.03 -1.37 3.25
CA ARG A 222 -3.07 -2.35 2.85
C ARG A 222 -4.31 -2.29 3.71
N ALA A 223 -4.16 -2.03 5.00
CA ALA A 223 -5.28 -1.91 5.93
C ALA A 223 -4.95 -0.92 7.03
N VAL A 224 -5.98 -0.25 7.55
CA VAL A 224 -5.87 0.66 8.70
C VAL A 224 -6.98 0.39 9.70
N VAL A 225 -6.66 0.44 10.99
CA VAL A 225 -7.62 0.34 12.09
C VAL A 225 -7.35 1.43 13.13
N ALA A 226 -8.42 1.94 13.74
CA ALA A 226 -8.31 2.83 14.90
C ALA A 226 -7.98 2.02 16.16
N THR A 227 -7.27 2.63 17.10
CA THR A 227 -6.91 2.02 18.38
C THR A 227 -7.54 2.77 19.55
N ASP A 228 -7.74 2.08 20.68
CA ASP A 228 -8.43 2.64 21.86
C ASP A 228 -7.72 3.83 22.52
N ASP A 229 -6.44 4.08 22.20
CA ASP A 229 -5.71 5.28 22.60
C ASP A 229 -5.85 6.46 21.62
N GLY A 230 -6.79 6.38 20.67
CA GLY A 230 -7.06 7.43 19.68
C GLY A 230 -5.99 7.56 18.60
N ASN A 231 -5.18 6.52 18.40
CA ASN A 231 -4.18 6.44 17.33
C ASN A 231 -4.68 5.50 16.23
N TYR A 232 -3.87 5.29 15.19
CA TYR A 232 -4.19 4.40 14.07
C TYR A 232 -3.04 3.46 13.80
N VAL A 233 -3.35 2.22 13.47
CA VAL A 233 -2.37 1.20 13.08
C VAL A 233 -2.62 0.81 11.65
N VAL A 234 -1.54 0.75 10.88
CA VAL A 234 -1.54 0.49 9.44
C VAL A 234 -0.67 -0.73 9.17
N ALA A 235 -1.24 -1.67 8.41
CA ALA A 235 -0.57 -2.90 8.00
C ALA A 235 -0.28 -2.86 6.51
N GLY A 236 0.83 -3.49 6.11
CA GLY A 236 1.26 -3.55 4.71
C GLY A 236 2.61 -4.23 4.54
N SER A 237 3.46 -3.67 3.67
CA SER A 237 4.83 -4.15 3.44
C SER A 237 5.80 -3.01 3.26
N THR A 238 7.08 -3.26 3.53
CA THR A 238 8.16 -2.29 3.37
C THR A 238 9.42 -2.91 2.76
N GLY A 239 10.23 -2.10 2.10
CA GLY A 239 11.60 -2.48 1.75
C GLY A 239 11.77 -3.24 0.44
N TRP A 240 10.74 -3.28 -0.42
CA TRP A 240 10.86 -3.97 -1.72
C TRP A 240 11.64 -3.13 -2.72
N THR A 241 12.59 -3.73 -3.43
CA THR A 241 13.14 -3.16 -4.65
C THR A 241 13.28 -4.26 -5.72
N PRO A 242 13.36 -3.90 -7.01
CA PRO A 242 13.62 -4.88 -8.07
C PRO A 242 14.91 -5.69 -7.83
N GLU A 243 15.90 -5.11 -7.16
CA GLU A 243 17.18 -5.75 -6.85
C GLU A 243 17.10 -6.67 -5.63
N LYS A 244 16.29 -6.31 -4.62
CA LYS A 244 16.10 -7.11 -3.41
C LYS A 244 15.16 -8.29 -3.64
N ASP A 245 14.19 -8.13 -4.54
CA ASP A 245 13.11 -9.08 -4.85
C ASP A 245 12.43 -9.70 -3.61
N THR A 246 12.47 -8.97 -2.50
CA THR A 246 11.97 -9.39 -1.19
C THR A 246 11.46 -8.17 -0.46
N ARG A 247 10.51 -8.36 0.45
CA ARG A 247 9.89 -7.30 1.25
C ARG A 247 9.62 -7.78 2.66
N SER A 248 9.61 -6.87 3.62
CA SER A 248 9.20 -7.20 4.99
C SER A 248 7.73 -6.86 5.20
N ALA A 249 6.99 -7.74 5.87
CA ALA A 249 5.67 -7.39 6.35
C ALA A 249 5.80 -6.28 7.40
N TRP A 250 4.92 -5.29 7.32
CA TRP A 250 5.10 -4.02 8.01
C TRP A 250 3.85 -3.63 8.79
N LEU A 251 4.06 -3.22 10.04
CA LEU A 251 3.04 -2.66 10.91
C LEU A 251 3.58 -1.36 11.50
N PHE A 252 2.83 -0.27 11.36
CA PHE A 252 3.22 1.00 11.97
C PHE A 252 2.02 1.69 12.59
N LYS A 253 2.29 2.52 13.60
CA LYS A 253 1.30 3.28 14.33
C LYS A 253 1.52 4.76 14.14
N VAL A 254 0.44 5.48 13.88
CA VAL A 254 0.44 6.93 13.66
C VAL A 254 -0.53 7.61 14.62
N ALA A 255 -0.16 8.82 15.03
CA ALA A 255 -1.02 9.70 15.80
C ALA A 255 -2.02 10.43 14.87
N PRO A 256 -3.10 11.04 15.40
CA PRO A 256 -4.07 11.78 14.60
C PRO A 256 -3.51 12.92 13.74
N ASP A 257 -2.37 13.49 14.13
CA ASP A 257 -1.64 14.51 13.37
C ASP A 257 -0.72 13.92 12.28
N GLY A 258 -0.78 12.59 12.07
CA GLY A 258 0.05 11.85 11.14
C GLY A 258 1.51 11.73 11.58
N ARG A 259 1.83 11.92 12.85
CA ARG A 259 3.18 11.66 13.35
C ARG A 259 3.32 10.16 13.63
N GLU A 260 4.38 9.53 13.12
CA GLU A 260 4.70 8.16 13.49
C GLU A 260 4.94 8.05 15.01
N VAL A 261 4.31 7.04 15.61
CA VAL A 261 4.46 6.68 17.03
C VAL A 261 5.46 5.54 17.15
N TRP A 262 5.29 4.49 16.36
CA TRP A 262 6.22 3.39 16.24
C TRP A 262 6.06 2.67 14.90
N SER A 263 7.09 1.91 14.52
CA SER A 263 7.13 1.07 13.31
C SER A 263 7.76 -0.29 13.64
N ARG A 264 7.26 -1.37 13.02
CA ARG A 264 7.66 -2.77 13.24
C ARG A 264 7.71 -3.50 11.92
N THR A 265 8.84 -4.13 11.64
CA THR A 265 9.01 -5.08 10.53
C THR A 265 9.00 -6.49 11.07
N PHE A 266 8.32 -7.39 10.38
CA PHE A 266 8.29 -8.79 10.71
C PHE A 266 9.23 -9.55 9.76
N PRO A 267 10.03 -10.51 10.29
CA PRO A 267 11.06 -11.17 9.51
C PRO A 267 10.47 -12.09 8.43
N GLY A 268 11.22 -12.24 7.35
CA GLY A 268 10.82 -13.04 6.19
C GLY A 268 10.40 -12.17 5.02
N ASP A 269 10.36 -12.78 3.83
CA ASP A 269 9.72 -12.16 2.68
C ASP A 269 8.20 -12.28 2.89
N GLY A 270 7.45 -11.17 2.88
CA GLY A 270 6.01 -11.23 3.13
C GLY A 270 5.33 -9.87 3.20
N LEU A 271 4.01 -9.90 3.34
CA LEU A 271 3.18 -8.70 3.50
C LEU A 271 1.99 -8.98 4.41
N PHE A 272 1.47 -7.93 5.05
CA PHE A 272 0.13 -7.96 5.62
C PHE A 272 -0.87 -7.32 4.67
N THR A 273 -1.97 -8.01 4.40
CA THR A 273 -3.11 -7.53 3.62
C THR A 273 -4.17 -6.91 4.51
N THR A 274 -4.23 -7.35 5.77
CA THR A 274 -5.34 -7.09 6.69
C THR A 274 -4.84 -7.04 8.13
N VAL A 275 -5.52 -6.23 8.94
CA VAL A 275 -5.31 -6.11 10.39
C VAL A 275 -6.65 -5.86 11.05
N ASP A 276 -6.84 -6.44 12.24
CA ASP A 276 -7.97 -6.12 13.10
C ASP A 276 -7.53 -5.91 14.56
N LEU A 277 -8.27 -5.07 15.29
CA LEU A 277 -8.04 -4.78 16.70
C LEU A 277 -8.60 -5.92 17.54
N THR A 278 -7.83 -6.35 18.54
CA THR A 278 -8.29 -7.38 19.48
C THR A 278 -8.77 -6.76 20.79
N GLY A 279 -9.63 -7.46 21.53
CA GLY A 279 -10.27 -6.93 22.74
C GLY A 279 -9.35 -6.55 23.91
N ASP A 280 -8.07 -6.90 23.86
CA ASP A 280 -7.04 -6.47 24.82
C ASP A 280 -6.19 -5.28 24.32
N GLY A 281 -6.52 -4.73 23.15
CA GLY A 281 -5.84 -3.60 22.51
C GLY A 281 -4.63 -3.99 21.66
N GLY A 282 -4.31 -5.28 21.49
CA GLY A 282 -3.34 -5.76 20.50
C GLY A 282 -3.95 -5.90 19.09
N PHE A 283 -3.22 -6.58 18.19
CA PHE A 283 -3.62 -6.76 16.79
C PHE A 283 -3.59 -8.22 16.36
N ILE A 284 -4.50 -8.59 15.46
CA ILE A 284 -4.39 -9.80 14.65
C ILE A 284 -4.17 -9.37 13.20
N LEU A 285 -3.18 -9.96 12.54
CA LEU A 285 -2.78 -9.63 11.18
C LEU A 285 -2.88 -10.86 10.28
N GLY A 286 -3.20 -10.62 9.02
CA GLY A 286 -3.24 -11.64 7.98
C GLY A 286 -2.47 -11.18 6.75
N GLY A 287 -1.85 -12.12 6.05
CA GLY A 287 -1.32 -11.92 4.72
C GLY A 287 -0.67 -13.18 4.19
N ASN A 288 0.52 -13.04 3.60
CA ASN A 288 1.33 -14.17 3.15
C ASN A 288 2.83 -13.93 3.33
N THR A 289 3.58 -15.01 3.28
CA THR A 289 5.04 -14.99 3.12
C THR A 289 5.43 -15.23 1.66
N GLY A 290 6.69 -15.01 1.29
CA GLY A 290 7.27 -15.21 -0.04
C GLY A 290 7.29 -16.67 -0.52
N THR A 291 6.83 -17.59 0.32
CA THR A 291 6.52 -18.99 -0.02
C THR A 291 5.04 -19.20 -0.37
N ASP A 292 4.26 -18.12 -0.45
CA ASP A 292 2.81 -18.11 -0.71
C ASP A 292 1.99 -18.88 0.33
N ASP A 293 2.46 -18.85 1.59
CA ASP A 293 1.78 -19.44 2.73
C ASP A 293 0.91 -18.41 3.44
N ALA A 294 -0.37 -18.77 3.67
CA ALA A 294 -1.31 -17.91 4.37
C ALA A 294 -0.85 -17.76 5.83
N TRP A 295 -0.54 -16.53 6.19
CA TRP A 295 0.19 -16.22 7.42
C TRP A 295 -0.66 -15.37 8.36
N LEU A 296 -0.79 -15.84 9.59
CA LEU A 296 -1.53 -15.20 10.67
C LEU A 296 -0.57 -14.79 11.77
N VAL A 297 -0.59 -13.52 12.17
CA VAL A 297 0.32 -12.97 13.18
C VAL A 297 -0.48 -12.28 14.27
N ARG A 298 -0.19 -12.62 15.52
CA ARG A 298 -0.67 -11.92 16.70
C ARG A 298 0.41 -10.98 17.20
N ALA A 299 0.05 -9.73 17.40
CA ALA A 299 0.92 -8.72 17.98
C ALA A 299 0.29 -8.05 19.21
N ASP A 300 1.13 -7.62 20.14
CA ASP A 300 0.72 -6.83 21.30
C ASP A 300 0.38 -5.38 20.92
N ARG A 301 -0.04 -4.59 21.90
CA ARG A 301 -0.41 -3.17 21.72
C ARG A 301 0.73 -2.28 21.22
N GLU A 302 1.97 -2.70 21.43
CA GLU A 302 3.19 -2.02 20.99
C GLU A 302 3.73 -2.58 19.65
N GLY A 303 2.96 -3.46 19.01
CA GLY A 303 3.25 -4.06 17.71
C GLY A 303 4.29 -5.18 17.75
N PHE A 304 4.69 -5.68 18.93
CA PHE A 304 5.60 -6.82 19.01
C PHE A 304 4.85 -8.12 18.78
N GLU A 305 5.47 -9.02 18.01
CA GLU A 305 4.92 -10.36 17.79
C GLU A 305 4.80 -11.14 19.10
N GLU A 306 3.60 -11.66 19.39
CA GLU A 306 3.38 -12.63 20.46
C GLU A 306 3.44 -14.06 19.92
N TRP A 307 2.85 -14.28 18.75
CA TRP A 307 2.95 -15.54 18.02
C TRP A 307 2.59 -15.37 16.54
N ASN A 308 3.05 -16.30 15.70
CA ASN A 308 2.61 -16.43 14.32
C ASN A 308 2.26 -17.88 13.94
N ARG A 309 1.40 -18.07 12.94
CA ARG A 309 0.95 -19.37 12.42
C ARG A 309 0.82 -19.33 10.90
N PHE A 310 1.13 -20.44 10.24
CA PHE A 310 0.69 -20.70 8.87
C PHE A 310 -0.61 -21.49 8.91
N ILE A 311 -1.61 -21.05 8.15
CA ILE A 311 -2.93 -21.69 8.08
C ILE A 311 -3.18 -22.28 6.69
N GLY A 312 -3.74 -23.50 6.62
CA GLY A 312 -3.99 -24.19 5.36
C GLY A 312 -2.83 -25.01 4.78
N GLY A 313 -1.63 -24.97 5.38
CA GLY A 313 -0.46 -25.77 4.98
C GLY A 313 0.53 -25.02 4.07
N ASN A 314 1.37 -25.75 3.34
CA ASN A 314 2.36 -25.17 2.42
C ASN A 314 1.74 -24.79 1.05
N GLY A 315 2.12 -23.64 0.50
CA GLY A 315 1.50 -23.00 -0.65
C GLY A 315 0.01 -22.76 -0.43
N SER A 316 -0.37 -22.41 0.80
CA SER A 316 -1.77 -22.37 1.25
C SER A 316 -2.55 -21.15 0.79
N GLY A 317 -1.88 -20.09 0.36
CA GLY A 317 -2.56 -18.92 -0.16
C GLY A 317 -2.16 -17.60 0.50
N ILE A 318 -3.12 -16.70 0.47
CA ILE A 318 -3.06 -15.36 1.05
C ILE A 318 -4.26 -15.25 1.98
N VAL A 319 -4.03 -14.77 3.21
CA VAL A 319 -5.15 -14.31 4.06
C VAL A 319 -5.60 -12.97 3.50
N ASP A 320 -6.87 -12.83 3.12
CA ASP A 320 -7.39 -11.58 2.55
C ASP A 320 -8.01 -10.67 3.59
N SER A 321 -8.63 -11.31 4.58
CA SER A 321 -9.37 -10.64 5.64
C SER A 321 -9.26 -11.47 6.90
N VAL A 322 -8.99 -10.79 8.01
CA VAL A 322 -9.00 -11.35 9.35
C VAL A 322 -9.87 -10.48 10.23
N ILE A 323 -10.64 -11.10 11.12
CA ILE A 323 -11.38 -10.40 12.17
C ILE A 323 -11.14 -11.09 13.52
N SER A 324 -11.08 -10.28 14.57
CA SER A 324 -11.21 -10.74 15.94
C SER A 324 -12.64 -11.20 16.19
N THR A 325 -12.78 -12.23 17.02
CA THR A 325 -14.08 -12.81 17.35
C THR A 325 -14.28 -12.72 18.87
N PRO A 326 -14.53 -11.53 19.43
CA PRO A 326 -14.52 -11.32 20.87
C PRO A 326 -15.67 -12.05 21.59
N ILE A 327 -16.76 -12.37 20.88
CA ILE A 327 -17.92 -13.07 21.47
C ILE A 327 -17.59 -14.53 21.80
N ASP A 328 -16.91 -15.25 20.90
CA ASP A 328 -16.59 -16.68 21.07
C ASP A 328 -15.09 -16.96 21.28
N GLY A 329 -14.25 -15.91 21.21
CA GLY A 329 -12.80 -15.95 21.43
C GLY A 329 -12.02 -16.40 20.18
N GLY A 330 -10.85 -15.81 19.95
CA GLY A 330 -9.97 -16.15 18.84
C GLY A 330 -10.23 -15.31 17.59
N TYR A 331 -10.03 -15.90 16.41
CA TYR A 331 -10.02 -15.16 15.14
C TYR A 331 -10.70 -15.94 14.01
N LEU A 332 -11.13 -15.20 12.99
CA LEU A 332 -11.62 -15.75 11.73
C LEU A 332 -10.78 -15.20 10.59
N ALA A 333 -10.33 -16.07 9.69
CA ALA A 333 -9.51 -15.70 8.54
C ALA A 333 -10.10 -16.25 7.24
N ALA A 334 -10.28 -15.38 6.24
CA ALA A 334 -10.62 -15.77 4.88
C ALA A 334 -9.32 -15.89 4.07
N VAL A 335 -9.14 -17.04 3.43
CA VAL A 335 -7.93 -17.39 2.70
C VAL A 335 -8.28 -17.78 1.27
N ARG A 336 -7.57 -17.17 0.33
CA ARG A 336 -7.58 -17.57 -1.08
C ARG A 336 -6.28 -18.22 -1.47
N ASN A 337 -6.34 -19.23 -2.34
CA ASN A 337 -5.16 -19.84 -2.93
C ASN A 337 -5.18 -19.64 -4.45
N PRO A 338 -4.76 -18.47 -4.97
CA PRO A 338 -4.86 -18.17 -6.39
C PRO A 338 -4.11 -19.17 -7.28
N TRP A 339 -3.15 -19.91 -6.72
CA TRP A 339 -2.36 -20.92 -7.42
C TRP A 339 -3.01 -22.31 -7.47
N GLU A 340 -4.13 -22.51 -6.77
CA GLU A 340 -4.88 -23.77 -6.78
C GLU A 340 -5.61 -23.99 -8.12
N ALA A 341 -5.98 -22.91 -8.82
CA ALA A 341 -6.70 -22.95 -10.11
C ALA A 341 -6.02 -23.86 -11.14
N ALA A 342 -4.68 -23.79 -11.21
CA ALA A 342 -3.86 -24.55 -12.15
C ALA A 342 -3.89 -26.06 -11.89
N ARG A 343 -4.36 -26.51 -10.72
CA ARG A 343 -4.38 -27.93 -10.30
C ARG A 343 -5.78 -28.52 -10.19
N SER A 344 -6.79 -27.73 -9.79
CA SER A 344 -8.15 -28.22 -9.47
C SER A 344 -9.25 -27.67 -10.39
N GLY A 345 -8.98 -26.64 -11.20
CA GLY A 345 -9.98 -25.97 -12.03
C GLY A 345 -10.94 -25.05 -11.25
N THR A 346 -10.79 -24.93 -9.93
CA THR A 346 -11.54 -24.00 -9.07
C THR A 346 -10.59 -23.37 -8.04
N VAL A 347 -10.83 -22.11 -7.69
CA VAL A 347 -10.15 -21.46 -6.55
C VAL A 347 -11.19 -21.19 -5.49
N PRO A 348 -11.45 -22.08 -4.51
CA PRO A 348 -12.41 -21.76 -3.48
C PRO A 348 -11.82 -20.76 -2.47
N VAL A 349 -12.69 -20.00 -1.82
CA VAL A 349 -12.34 -19.28 -0.59
C VAL A 349 -12.46 -20.25 0.58
N ARG A 350 -11.46 -20.27 1.48
CA ARG A 350 -11.50 -21.05 2.71
C ARG A 350 -11.58 -20.13 3.92
N VAL A 351 -12.49 -20.43 4.84
CA VAL A 351 -12.62 -19.74 6.11
C VAL A 351 -12.04 -20.62 7.21
N PHE A 352 -11.11 -20.07 7.99
CA PHE A 352 -10.49 -20.71 9.14
C PHE A 352 -10.94 -20.00 10.40
N LYS A 353 -11.53 -20.73 11.34
CA LYS A 353 -11.72 -20.26 12.71
C LYS A 353 -10.60 -20.78 13.57
N THR A 354 -10.01 -19.89 14.35
CA THR A 354 -8.99 -20.23 15.33
C THR A 354 -9.44 -19.89 16.74
N ASP A 355 -8.75 -20.47 17.71
CA ASP A 355 -8.78 -20.02 19.10
C ASP A 355 -7.86 -18.79 19.30
N SER A 356 -7.74 -18.30 20.54
CA SER A 356 -6.88 -17.15 20.88
C SER A 356 -5.38 -17.41 20.68
N THR A 357 -4.96 -18.66 20.57
CA THR A 357 -3.56 -19.07 20.38
C THR A 357 -3.20 -19.29 18.90
N GLY A 358 -4.19 -19.15 18.02
CA GLY A 358 -4.05 -19.38 16.58
C GLY A 358 -4.19 -20.85 16.18
N GLU A 359 -4.62 -21.74 17.08
CA GLU A 359 -4.93 -23.14 16.72
C GLU A 359 -6.25 -23.18 15.94
N VAL A 360 -6.26 -23.89 14.81
CA VAL A 360 -7.45 -24.01 13.95
C VAL A 360 -8.49 -24.91 14.62
N LEU A 361 -9.65 -24.33 14.92
CA LEU A 361 -10.80 -25.04 15.49
C LEU A 361 -11.62 -25.71 14.39
N TRP A 362 -11.84 -25.00 13.27
CA TRP A 362 -12.50 -25.55 12.10
C TRP A 362 -12.10 -24.80 10.82
N THR A 363 -12.28 -25.49 9.70
CA THR A 363 -12.10 -24.94 8.35
C THR A 363 -13.37 -25.19 7.55
N LYS A 364 -13.81 -24.18 6.80
CA LYS A 364 -14.92 -24.27 5.87
C LYS A 364 -14.49 -23.82 4.48
N THR A 365 -14.55 -24.71 3.51
CA THR A 365 -14.42 -24.37 2.08
C THR A 365 -15.75 -23.81 1.56
N LEU A 366 -15.69 -22.71 0.83
CA LEU A 366 -16.81 -22.05 0.17
C LEU A 366 -16.62 -22.19 -1.35
N ASP A 367 -17.12 -23.29 -1.90
CA ASP A 367 -17.00 -23.62 -3.32
C ASP A 367 -17.86 -22.71 -4.21
N GLU A 368 -18.83 -22.02 -3.61
CA GLU A 368 -19.70 -21.04 -4.26
C GLU A 368 -19.00 -19.70 -4.51
N MET A 369 -17.83 -19.47 -3.92
CA MET A 369 -17.04 -18.25 -4.08
C MET A 369 -15.87 -18.43 -5.05
N ASP A 370 -15.63 -17.41 -5.87
CA ASP A 370 -14.47 -17.31 -6.74
C ASP A 370 -13.29 -16.68 -5.98
N GLY A 371 -12.32 -17.52 -5.64
CA GLY A 371 -11.07 -17.15 -5.02
C GLY A 371 -10.18 -16.25 -5.89
N GLY A 372 -10.54 -15.94 -7.12
CA GLY A 372 -9.90 -14.87 -7.91
C GLY A 372 -10.24 -13.43 -7.47
N THR A 373 -11.24 -13.21 -6.61
CA THR A 373 -11.89 -11.88 -6.50
C THR A 373 -11.69 -11.04 -5.24
N GLY A 374 -11.10 -11.55 -4.17
CA GLY A 374 -11.26 -10.91 -2.84
C GLY A 374 -12.16 -11.75 -1.92
N ALA A 375 -11.95 -11.66 -0.61
CA ALA A 375 -12.90 -12.14 0.37
C ALA A 375 -12.83 -11.23 1.59
N VAL A 376 -13.96 -10.65 1.96
CA VAL A 376 -14.09 -9.72 3.09
C VAL A 376 -14.91 -10.40 4.18
N LEU A 377 -14.38 -10.40 5.40
CA LEU A 377 -15.08 -10.88 6.58
C LEU A 377 -15.79 -9.73 7.30
N LEU A 378 -16.99 -10.00 7.78
CA LEU A 378 -17.74 -9.10 8.65
C LEU A 378 -18.34 -9.85 9.82
N GLU A 379 -18.24 -9.26 11.00
CA GLU A 379 -19.09 -9.65 12.12
C GLU A 379 -20.52 -9.14 11.86
N VAL A 380 -21.54 -9.95 12.16
CA VAL A 380 -22.94 -9.53 12.06
C VAL A 380 -23.45 -9.10 13.43
N PRO A 381 -23.77 -7.80 13.63
CA PRO A 381 -24.36 -7.34 14.88
C PRO A 381 -25.75 -7.98 15.10
N GLY A 382 -26.09 -8.39 16.33
CA GLY A 382 -27.49 -8.68 16.71
C GLY A 382 -27.94 -10.13 16.93
N GLY A 383 -27.03 -11.12 17.04
CA GLY A 383 -27.22 -12.30 17.89
C GLY A 383 -28.23 -13.40 17.49
N GLY A 384 -27.72 -14.61 17.33
CA GLY A 384 -28.50 -15.86 17.33
C GLY A 384 -27.69 -17.04 16.82
N ALA A 385 -26.67 -17.45 17.60
CA ALA A 385 -25.42 -18.11 17.18
C ALA A 385 -24.54 -17.13 16.38
N VAL A 386 -23.32 -16.86 16.87
CA VAL A 386 -22.38 -15.90 16.24
C VAL A 386 -22.32 -16.21 14.75
N GLY A 387 -22.72 -15.25 13.92
CA GLY A 387 -22.80 -15.41 12.49
C GLY A 387 -21.84 -14.44 11.85
N TYR A 388 -20.96 -14.95 11.00
CA TYR A 388 -20.01 -14.19 10.22
C TYR A 388 -20.55 -14.07 8.80
N LEU A 389 -20.29 -12.95 8.15
CA LEU A 389 -20.49 -12.82 6.71
C LEU A 389 -19.15 -12.91 6.01
N VAL A 390 -19.17 -13.63 4.90
CA VAL A 390 -18.11 -13.62 3.91
C VAL A 390 -18.71 -13.01 2.66
N ALA A 391 -18.07 -11.96 2.15
CA ALA A 391 -18.45 -11.31 0.90
C ALA A 391 -17.31 -11.46 -0.11
N GLY A 392 -17.63 -11.82 -1.34
CA GLY A 392 -16.67 -11.98 -2.44
C GLY A 392 -17.38 -12.17 -3.78
N GLY A 393 -16.65 -12.60 -4.80
CA GLY A 393 -17.23 -12.99 -6.09
C GLY A 393 -17.83 -14.40 -6.06
N ALA A 394 -18.89 -14.64 -6.83
CA ALA A 394 -19.52 -15.93 -7.03
C ALA A 394 -18.75 -16.76 -8.07
N PHE A 395 -18.49 -18.03 -7.78
CA PHE A 395 -17.91 -18.93 -8.78
C PHE A 395 -18.88 -19.14 -9.96
N ARG A 396 -18.38 -18.95 -11.20
CA ARG A 396 -19.14 -19.18 -12.44
C ARG A 396 -18.35 -20.05 -13.42
N PRO A 397 -18.84 -21.27 -13.76
CA PRO A 397 -18.11 -22.20 -14.61
C PRO A 397 -18.10 -21.84 -16.11
N GLU A 398 -18.91 -20.88 -16.58
CA GLU A 398 -19.10 -20.60 -18.01
C GLU A 398 -18.22 -19.48 -18.60
N ASN A 399 -17.07 -19.16 -17.99
CA ASN A 399 -16.23 -17.98 -18.31
C ASN A 399 -16.92 -16.62 -18.14
N ASP A 400 -18.09 -16.59 -17.49
CA ASP A 400 -18.70 -15.36 -17.03
C ASP A 400 -17.89 -14.80 -15.87
N LEU A 401 -17.67 -13.49 -15.87
CA LEU A 401 -17.03 -12.84 -14.74
C LEU A 401 -17.92 -12.97 -13.48
N PRO A 402 -17.32 -13.12 -12.29
CA PRO A 402 -18.03 -13.38 -11.05
C PRO A 402 -18.89 -12.17 -10.63
N GLY A 403 -20.16 -12.44 -10.28
CA GLY A 403 -21.04 -11.45 -9.62
C GLY A 403 -20.86 -11.49 -8.09
N PRO A 404 -21.56 -10.65 -7.32
CA PRO A 404 -21.44 -10.65 -5.86
C PRO A 404 -21.98 -11.93 -5.23
N CYS A 405 -21.30 -12.41 -4.19
CA CYS A 405 -21.67 -13.56 -3.38
C CYS A 405 -21.53 -13.20 -1.90
N LEU A 406 -22.62 -13.39 -1.14
CA LEU A 406 -22.64 -13.24 0.31
C LEU A 406 -23.00 -14.57 0.95
N ILE A 407 -22.16 -15.01 1.88
CA ILE A 407 -22.35 -16.26 2.61
C ILE A 407 -22.38 -15.95 4.09
N LYS A 408 -23.48 -16.29 4.76
CA LYS A 408 -23.55 -16.26 6.22
C LYS A 408 -23.09 -17.60 6.76
N VAL A 409 -22.06 -17.58 7.59
CA VAL A 409 -21.48 -18.74 8.26
C VAL A 409 -21.75 -18.63 9.75
N GLY A 410 -22.31 -19.65 10.37
CA GLY A 410 -22.49 -19.72 11.83
C GLY A 410 -21.17 -20.01 12.56
N GLY A 411 -21.15 -19.84 13.88
CA GLY A 411 -19.94 -19.99 14.70
C GLY A 411 -19.31 -21.38 14.68
N ALA A 412 -20.07 -22.40 14.27
CA ALA A 412 -19.58 -23.76 14.05
C ALA A 412 -19.16 -24.05 12.59
N GLY A 413 -19.10 -23.04 11.72
CA GLY A 413 -18.73 -23.18 10.31
C GLY A 413 -19.86 -23.63 9.39
N ASN A 414 -21.08 -23.82 9.91
CA ASN A 414 -22.24 -24.17 9.09
C ASN A 414 -22.71 -22.97 8.26
N VAL A 415 -22.92 -23.18 6.97
CA VAL A 415 -23.52 -22.15 6.11
C VAL A 415 -24.98 -22.02 6.47
N ALA A 416 -25.39 -20.82 6.91
CA ALA A 416 -26.77 -20.49 7.22
C ALA A 416 -27.55 -20.15 5.96
N TRP A 417 -26.95 -19.36 5.08
CA TRP A 417 -27.50 -19.04 3.76
C TRP A 417 -26.40 -18.52 2.83
N ILE A 418 -26.70 -18.57 1.53
CA ILE A 418 -25.90 -18.03 0.44
C ILE A 418 -26.83 -17.18 -0.41
N VAL A 419 -26.38 -15.99 -0.79
CA VAL A 419 -27.12 -15.09 -1.68
C VAL A 419 -26.17 -14.55 -2.73
N THR A 420 -26.62 -14.58 -3.98
CA THR A 420 -25.96 -13.95 -5.11
C THR A 420 -26.89 -12.88 -5.68
N PRO A 421 -26.83 -11.64 -5.16
CA PRO A 421 -27.71 -10.57 -5.62
C PRO A 421 -27.58 -10.35 -7.12
N GLU A 422 -28.70 -10.23 -7.82
CA GLU A 422 -28.69 -9.84 -9.23
C GLU A 422 -28.46 -8.32 -9.32
N VAL A 423 -27.29 -7.94 -9.82
CA VAL A 423 -26.89 -6.55 -10.06
C VAL A 423 -26.49 -6.35 -11.53
N PRO A 424 -26.77 -5.20 -12.16
CA PRO A 424 -26.44 -4.99 -13.57
C PRO A 424 -24.93 -4.92 -13.81
N GLY A 425 -24.35 -5.91 -14.51
CA GLY A 425 -22.92 -5.95 -14.84
C GLY A 425 -22.11 -6.89 -13.95
N VAL A 426 -20.79 -6.75 -14.00
CA VAL A 426 -19.83 -7.63 -13.31
C VAL A 426 -19.18 -6.88 -12.16
N PHE A 427 -19.15 -7.48 -10.96
CA PHE A 427 -18.66 -6.82 -9.75
C PHE A 427 -17.82 -7.76 -8.86
N PRO A 428 -16.48 -7.60 -8.80
CA PRO A 428 -15.76 -8.06 -7.63
C PRO A 428 -16.16 -7.18 -6.44
N ILE A 429 -16.49 -7.81 -5.31
CA ILE A 429 -16.67 -7.10 -4.04
C ILE A 429 -15.28 -6.72 -3.53
N THR A 430 -15.03 -5.43 -3.37
CA THR A 430 -13.74 -4.91 -2.90
C THR A 430 -13.76 -4.62 -1.40
N SER A 431 -14.91 -4.20 -0.87
CA SER A 431 -15.10 -3.95 0.56
C SER A 431 -16.57 -4.10 0.95
N ALA A 432 -16.84 -4.32 2.23
CA ALA A 432 -18.18 -4.48 2.77
C ALA A 432 -18.24 -3.97 4.21
N VAL A 433 -19.44 -3.59 4.67
CA VAL A 433 -19.70 -3.18 6.07
C VAL A 433 -21.10 -3.62 6.52
N ALA A 434 -21.27 -3.82 7.82
CA ALA A 434 -22.55 -4.07 8.48
C ALA A 434 -22.90 -2.90 9.42
N PRO A 435 -23.49 -1.80 8.92
CA PRO A 435 -23.71 -0.57 9.70
C PRO A 435 -24.67 -0.77 10.88
N SER A 436 -25.58 -1.74 10.78
CA SER A 436 -26.49 -2.10 11.86
C SER A 436 -26.92 -3.57 11.74
N PRO A 437 -27.47 -4.17 12.81
CA PRO A 437 -28.01 -5.52 12.75
C PRO A 437 -28.96 -5.73 11.56
N GLY A 438 -28.57 -6.61 10.63
CA GLY A 438 -29.42 -6.95 9.49
C GLY A 438 -29.46 -5.91 8.37
N GLN A 439 -28.53 -4.96 8.35
CA GLN A 439 -28.25 -4.12 7.19
C GLN A 439 -26.82 -4.37 6.76
N TYR A 440 -26.62 -4.58 5.46
CA TYR A 440 -25.30 -4.80 4.89
C TYR A 440 -25.09 -3.86 3.71
N ALA A 441 -23.87 -3.41 3.53
CA ALA A 441 -23.47 -2.65 2.37
C ALA A 441 -22.19 -3.25 1.81
N PHE A 442 -22.07 -3.29 0.50
CA PHE A 442 -20.82 -3.65 -0.15
C PHE A 442 -20.54 -2.71 -1.31
N THR A 443 -19.26 -2.61 -1.64
CA THR A 443 -18.78 -1.84 -2.77
C THR A 443 -17.98 -2.72 -3.71
N GLY A 444 -17.91 -2.28 -4.96
CA GLY A 444 -17.13 -2.91 -6.00
C GLY A 444 -17.08 -2.05 -7.25
N THR A 445 -16.44 -2.57 -8.28
CA THR A 445 -16.32 -1.93 -9.60
C THR A 445 -17.19 -2.67 -10.60
N VAL A 446 -17.88 -1.96 -11.50
CA VAL A 446 -18.69 -2.59 -12.57
C VAL A 446 -17.93 -2.64 -13.87
N TYR A 447 -18.12 -3.72 -14.60
CA TYR A 447 -17.88 -3.72 -16.03
C TYR A 447 -19.17 -4.00 -16.81
N ALA A 448 -19.60 -3.03 -17.61
CA ALA A 448 -20.77 -3.13 -18.51
C ALA A 448 -20.37 -3.06 -20.00
N GLY A 449 -19.13 -3.44 -20.34
CA GLY A 449 -18.60 -3.36 -21.72
C GLY A 449 -18.04 -1.98 -22.11
N GLY A 450 -17.70 -1.15 -21.12
CA GLY A 450 -17.14 0.19 -21.24
C GLY A 450 -16.23 0.55 -20.04
N PRO A 451 -15.92 1.83 -19.82
CA PRO A 451 -15.22 2.29 -18.62
C PRO A 451 -15.91 1.80 -17.34
N HIS A 452 -15.12 1.59 -16.31
CA HIS A 452 -15.61 1.07 -15.04
C HIS A 452 -16.18 2.18 -14.17
N ASP A 453 -17.23 1.89 -13.41
CA ASP A 453 -17.77 2.78 -12.38
C ASP A 453 -17.76 2.09 -11.01
N GLY A 454 -17.59 2.87 -9.95
CA GLY A 454 -17.68 2.40 -8.58
C GLY A 454 -19.13 2.26 -8.13
N TRP A 455 -19.46 1.26 -7.34
CA TRP A 455 -20.84 0.99 -6.94
C TRP A 455 -21.01 0.71 -5.47
N LEU A 456 -22.11 1.20 -4.91
CA LEU A 456 -22.60 0.85 -3.58
C LEU A 456 -23.89 0.04 -3.72
N VAL A 457 -23.96 -1.10 -3.05
CA VAL A 457 -25.16 -1.92 -2.98
C VAL A 457 -25.54 -2.14 -1.53
N LEU A 458 -26.80 -1.83 -1.19
CA LEU A 458 -27.37 -2.00 0.14
C LEU A 458 -28.29 -3.21 0.17
N LEU A 459 -28.16 -4.02 1.21
CA LEU A 459 -28.87 -5.27 1.38
C LEU A 459 -29.60 -5.32 2.74
N ASP A 460 -30.73 -6.01 2.75
CA ASP A 460 -31.39 -6.40 4.01
C ASP A 460 -30.73 -7.64 4.65
N HIS A 461 -31.21 -8.02 5.82
CA HIS A 461 -30.72 -9.15 6.61
C HIS A 461 -30.79 -10.51 5.90
N THR A 462 -31.57 -10.61 4.83
CA THR A 462 -31.75 -11.81 4.01
C THR A 462 -30.95 -11.76 2.70
N GLY A 463 -30.20 -10.68 2.46
CA GLY A 463 -29.38 -10.49 1.26
C GLY A 463 -30.16 -9.96 0.05
N ASN A 464 -31.39 -9.45 0.22
CA ASN A 464 -32.09 -8.81 -0.90
C ASN A 464 -31.56 -7.39 -1.10
N VAL A 465 -31.39 -6.98 -2.36
CA VAL A 465 -31.02 -5.61 -2.72
C VAL A 465 -32.15 -4.65 -2.33
N THR A 466 -31.82 -3.68 -1.48
CA THR A 466 -32.73 -2.60 -1.06
C THR A 466 -32.49 -1.33 -1.85
N SER A 467 -31.23 -1.04 -2.18
CA SER A 467 -30.83 0.02 -3.10
C SER A 467 -29.48 -0.29 -3.75
N SER A 468 -29.20 0.33 -4.88
CA SER A 468 -27.92 0.25 -5.57
C SER A 468 -27.63 1.56 -6.28
N HIS A 469 -26.40 2.04 -6.18
CA HIS A 469 -25.98 3.32 -6.72
C HIS A 469 -24.65 3.16 -7.44
N SER A 470 -24.58 3.75 -8.64
CA SER A 470 -23.36 3.91 -9.40
C SER A 470 -22.76 5.28 -9.14
N PHE A 471 -21.46 5.33 -8.95
CA PHE A 471 -20.68 6.54 -8.87
C PHE A 471 -19.58 6.45 -9.92
N GLY A 472 -19.43 7.50 -10.71
CA GLY A 472 -18.44 7.55 -11.78
C GLY A 472 -18.86 8.51 -12.88
N GLY A 473 -18.03 8.64 -13.89
CA GLY A 473 -18.24 9.50 -15.05
C GLY A 473 -17.92 8.77 -16.36
N ASP A 474 -17.37 9.50 -17.32
CA ASP A 474 -17.13 8.95 -18.66
C ASP A 474 -15.86 8.06 -18.76
N ALA A 475 -15.10 7.92 -17.67
CA ALA A 475 -13.85 7.18 -17.60
C ALA A 475 -13.84 6.20 -16.42
N THR A 476 -12.74 5.44 -16.27
CA THR A 476 -12.60 4.42 -15.22
C THR A 476 -12.57 5.04 -13.83
N ASP A 477 -13.50 4.62 -12.99
CA ASP A 477 -13.64 4.97 -11.58
C ASP A 477 -13.82 3.69 -10.76
N ASP A 478 -12.86 3.44 -9.88
CA ASP A 478 -12.80 2.26 -9.03
C ASP A 478 -13.07 2.65 -7.58
N ILE A 479 -13.79 1.79 -6.85
CA ILE A 479 -13.93 1.92 -5.39
C ILE A 479 -13.36 0.67 -4.74
N SER A 480 -12.39 0.87 -3.86
CA SER A 480 -11.63 -0.20 -3.21
C SER A 480 -12.00 -0.37 -1.74
N ALA A 481 -12.51 0.67 -1.09
CA ALA A 481 -12.77 0.68 0.35
C ALA A 481 -14.09 1.34 0.72
N LEU A 482 -14.70 0.85 1.81
CA LEU A 482 -16.00 1.29 2.32
C LEU A 482 -15.95 1.36 3.85
N ALA A 483 -16.49 2.44 4.42
CA ALA A 483 -16.77 2.53 5.85
C ALA A 483 -18.18 3.08 6.11
N ALA A 484 -18.83 2.58 7.17
CA ALA A 484 -20.04 3.20 7.70
C ALA A 484 -19.67 4.50 8.43
N THR A 485 -20.58 5.47 8.41
CA THR A 485 -20.38 6.76 9.07
C THR A 485 -21.35 6.96 10.23
N ALA A 486 -20.95 7.72 11.24
CA ALA A 486 -21.66 7.93 12.49
C ALA A 486 -23.03 8.60 12.31
N ASP A 487 -23.23 9.33 11.20
CA ASP A 487 -24.51 9.91 10.81
C ASP A 487 -25.46 8.89 10.13
N GLY A 488 -25.04 7.63 10.01
CA GLY A 488 -25.80 6.54 9.40
C GLY A 488 -25.62 6.40 7.90
N GLY A 489 -24.74 7.18 7.25
CA GLY A 489 -24.39 7.03 5.83
C GLY A 489 -23.14 6.18 5.59
N TYR A 490 -22.54 6.32 4.41
CA TYR A 490 -21.31 5.61 4.04
C TYR A 490 -20.26 6.55 3.46
N ILE A 491 -18.98 6.21 3.65
CA ILE A 491 -17.85 6.81 2.94
C ILE A 491 -17.21 5.73 2.08
N LEU A 492 -17.08 6.01 0.80
CA LEU A 492 -16.44 5.16 -0.19
C LEU A 492 -15.11 5.80 -0.59
N ALA A 493 -14.07 5.00 -0.76
CA ALA A 493 -12.77 5.49 -1.20
C ALA A 493 -12.19 4.60 -2.29
N GLY A 494 -11.54 5.23 -3.26
CA GLY A 494 -11.06 4.58 -4.46
C GLY A 494 -10.27 5.51 -5.37
N THR A 495 -10.29 5.24 -6.66
CA THR A 495 -9.55 6.03 -7.66
C THR A 495 -10.44 6.41 -8.82
N THR A 496 -10.28 7.63 -9.33
CA THR A 496 -11.08 8.14 -10.45
C THR A 496 -10.19 8.64 -11.58
N ARG A 497 -10.62 8.39 -12.82
CA ARG A 497 -10.14 9.06 -14.04
C ARG A 497 -11.14 10.06 -14.58
N SER A 498 -12.40 9.99 -14.13
CA SER A 498 -13.47 10.87 -14.60
C SER A 498 -13.41 12.26 -13.99
N PHE A 499 -12.96 12.37 -12.74
CA PHE A 499 -13.04 13.61 -11.97
C PHE A 499 -11.62 14.08 -11.59
N GLY A 500 -11.15 15.15 -12.25
CA GLY A 500 -9.96 15.90 -11.83
C GLY A 500 -10.29 16.92 -10.72
N GLU A 501 -9.27 17.57 -10.14
CA GLU A 501 -9.44 18.51 -9.02
C GLU A 501 -10.61 19.50 -9.25
N ASN A 502 -11.65 19.38 -8.40
CA ASN A 502 -12.82 20.26 -8.21
C ASN A 502 -14.15 19.93 -8.91
N GLY A 503 -14.40 18.68 -9.30
CA GLY A 503 -15.78 18.18 -9.45
C GLY A 503 -16.60 18.77 -10.63
N TRP A 504 -15.94 19.31 -11.65
CA TRP A 504 -16.56 19.61 -12.94
C TRP A 504 -15.91 18.77 -14.02
N ALA A 505 -16.73 18.30 -14.99
CA ALA A 505 -16.28 17.62 -16.21
C ALA A 505 -15.00 18.29 -16.71
N ALA A 506 -13.88 17.55 -16.69
CA ALA A 506 -12.52 18.08 -16.77
C ALA A 506 -12.41 19.28 -17.72
N PRO A 507 -12.44 20.53 -17.21
CA PRO A 507 -11.96 21.65 -17.98
C PRO A 507 -10.44 21.56 -17.90
N ALA A 508 -9.79 21.69 -19.04
CA ALA A 508 -8.35 21.67 -19.18
C ALA A 508 -7.64 22.41 -18.01
N ARG A 509 -6.96 21.62 -17.16
CA ARG A 509 -5.86 21.96 -16.24
C ARG A 509 -6.09 22.99 -15.13
N ALA A 510 -5.60 22.62 -13.95
CA ALA A 510 -4.75 23.46 -13.10
C ALA A 510 -3.64 22.58 -12.50
N PRO A 511 -2.46 23.14 -12.18
CA PRO A 511 -1.20 22.42 -12.09
C PRO A 511 -0.99 21.78 -10.71
N GLY A 512 -1.24 20.48 -10.61
CA GLY A 512 -0.85 19.69 -9.43
C GLY A 512 0.62 19.28 -9.50
N PHE A 513 1.45 19.84 -8.62
CA PHE A 513 2.67 19.28 -8.02
C PHE A 513 3.80 18.66 -8.89
N GLY A 514 3.67 18.57 -10.20
CA GLY A 514 4.69 18.06 -11.10
C GLY A 514 5.95 18.93 -11.16
N ALA A 515 5.86 20.21 -10.80
CA ALA A 515 7.02 21.11 -10.83
C ALA A 515 8.02 20.87 -9.68
N PHE A 516 7.61 20.28 -8.55
CA PHE A 516 8.49 19.91 -7.43
C PHE A 516 8.84 18.42 -7.46
N ALA A 517 7.90 17.57 -7.89
CA ALA A 517 8.14 16.15 -8.08
C ALA A 517 9.06 15.89 -9.29
N ALA A 518 9.02 16.67 -10.37
CA ALA A 518 10.02 16.58 -11.43
C ALA A 518 11.38 17.18 -11.02
N THR A 519 11.48 17.94 -9.91
CA THR A 519 12.78 18.31 -9.34
C THR A 519 13.31 17.19 -8.44
N ALA A 520 12.44 16.54 -7.66
CA ALA A 520 12.80 15.46 -6.74
C ALA A 520 13.00 14.09 -7.42
N ALA A 521 12.20 13.76 -8.43
CA ALA A 521 12.30 12.56 -9.27
C ALA A 521 13.34 12.69 -10.39
N CYS A 522 13.92 13.87 -10.59
CA CYS A 522 15.14 14.06 -11.39
C CYS A 522 16.39 14.24 -10.51
N GLY A 523 16.31 13.87 -9.23
CA GLY A 523 17.45 13.86 -8.32
C GLY A 523 18.06 15.23 -8.00
N ILE A 524 17.36 16.34 -8.25
CA ILE A 524 17.80 17.72 -7.91
C ILE A 524 17.07 18.15 -6.64
N ALA A 525 17.64 17.81 -5.49
CA ALA A 525 17.13 18.30 -4.20
C ALA A 525 17.61 19.73 -3.92
N LEU A 526 16.70 20.72 -3.91
CA LEU A 526 16.98 22.08 -3.43
C LEU A 526 16.72 22.17 -1.90
N LEU A 527 17.77 22.00 -1.09
CA LEU A 527 17.69 22.26 0.35
C LEU A 527 17.90 23.76 0.64
N ARG A 528 16.82 24.50 0.87
CA ARG A 528 16.87 25.86 1.44
C ARG A 528 16.63 25.82 2.95
N ARG A 529 17.67 26.10 3.75
CA ARG A 529 17.48 26.43 5.18
C ARG A 529 17.21 27.93 5.33
N GLY A 530 16.03 28.28 5.85
CA GLY A 530 15.71 29.65 6.24
C GLY A 530 16.65 30.12 7.36
N VAL A 531 17.37 31.21 7.11
CA VAL A 531 18.17 31.89 8.12
C VAL A 531 17.23 32.58 9.11
N ARG A 532 17.21 32.14 10.37
CA ARG A 532 16.80 33.03 11.47
C ARG A 532 17.82 34.17 11.49
N ARG A 533 17.38 35.37 11.12
CA ARG A 533 18.13 36.60 11.43
C ARG A 533 18.31 36.68 12.95
N GLY A 534 19.52 37.02 13.38
CA GLY A 534 19.83 37.36 14.77
C GLY A 534 19.04 38.55 15.27
#